data_AF-A0AAU4ZYG0-F1
#
_entry.id   AF-A0AAU4ZYG0-F1
#
_cell.length_a   1.000
_cell.length_b   1.000
_cell.length_c   1.000
_cell.angle_alpha   90.00
_cell.angle_beta   90.00
_cell.angle_gamma   90.00
#
_symmetry.space_group_name_H-M   'P 1'
#
loop_
_entity.id
_entity.type
_entity.pdbx_description
1 polymer ?
#
loop_
_entity_poly.entity_id
_entity_poly.type
_entity_poly.pdbx_seq_one_letter_code
_entity_poly.pdbx_strand_id
1 'polypeptide(L)'
;MTAPVLTTTTAALLVSADGRYLLHLRDANKNICSAGQWSLPGGHPEPGESLDDTIARELMEEAGLHIPDLVPLAVVEDTNADDRTTSRVQVYTGTWDGDPALLPLTEGIMLRFTDAEQIPYLTMDPGTTAVIRHHQKGPRPDGGAADALPVLRLRDAGTKTVPNVIGVHLYLERDGEILLGLRHPDSAYAPLEHHFLAGHCERESAIACLIREAWEEAGLVIKAEDVDLVHAVHLVDSPGAQPRLQLVFRARTWQGEPQVLEPDKCVSWSWWPAGTLPEPTVAYTRAAIDGIRHGRPYTELGWA
;
A
#
# COMPACT_ATOMS: atom_id res chain seq x y z
N MET A 1 14.48 10.80 -30.48
CA MET A 1 13.98 11.37 -29.20
C MET A 1 15.19 11.47 -28.27
N THR A 2 15.62 12.68 -27.94
CA THR A 2 16.69 12.93 -26.97
C THR A 2 16.22 12.44 -25.60
N ALA A 3 17.09 11.73 -24.86
CA ALA A 3 16.78 11.34 -23.49
C ALA A 3 16.46 12.61 -22.66
N PRO A 4 15.45 12.57 -21.76
CA PRO A 4 15.17 13.70 -20.89
C PRO A 4 16.43 14.05 -20.09
N VAL A 5 16.73 15.34 -19.99
CA VAL A 5 17.83 15.84 -19.17
C VAL A 5 17.43 15.63 -17.71
N LEU A 6 18.28 14.94 -16.95
CA LEU A 6 18.07 14.75 -15.52
C LEU A 6 18.32 16.07 -14.80
N THR A 7 17.25 16.76 -14.40
CA THR A 7 17.33 17.97 -13.57
C THR A 7 17.55 17.59 -12.11
N THR A 8 18.48 18.27 -11.42
CA THR A 8 18.69 18.11 -9.98
C THR A 8 17.71 19.00 -9.24
N THR A 9 16.88 18.43 -8.36
CA THR A 9 15.98 19.17 -7.47
C THR A 9 16.63 19.39 -6.10
N THR A 10 15.96 20.11 -5.22
CA THR A 10 16.47 20.43 -3.88
C THR A 10 15.51 19.99 -2.79
N ALA A 11 16.04 19.72 -1.59
CA ALA A 11 15.25 19.47 -0.39
C ALA A 11 16.01 19.92 0.86
N ALA A 12 15.31 20.20 1.96
CA ALA A 12 15.93 20.60 3.23
C ALA A 12 15.59 19.65 4.39
N LEU A 13 16.63 19.11 5.03
CA LEU A 13 16.54 18.43 6.32
C LEU A 13 16.70 19.47 7.44
N LEU A 14 15.57 19.94 7.96
CA LEU A 14 15.54 20.86 9.10
C LEU A 14 15.38 20.10 10.41
N VAL A 15 16.27 20.37 11.35
CA VAL A 15 16.34 19.69 12.65
C VAL A 15 16.14 20.72 13.76
N SER A 16 15.29 20.44 14.74
CA SER A 16 15.16 21.27 15.93
C SER A 16 16.31 21.01 16.92
N ALA A 17 16.53 21.92 17.86
CA ALA A 17 17.51 21.82 18.92
C ALA A 17 17.33 20.56 19.80
N ASP A 18 16.11 20.03 19.89
CA ASP A 18 15.81 18.77 20.59
C ASP A 18 15.92 17.51 19.70
N GLY A 19 16.40 17.66 18.47
CA GLY A 19 16.73 16.55 17.57
C GLY A 19 15.56 15.98 16.76
N ARG A 20 14.41 16.67 16.72
CA ARG A 20 13.27 16.28 15.89
C ARG A 20 13.43 16.78 14.47
N TYR A 21 12.87 16.03 13.52
CA TYR A 21 12.92 16.37 12.10
C TYR A 21 11.64 17.06 11.66
N LEU A 22 11.76 18.22 11.00
CA LEU A 22 10.61 18.87 10.37
C LEU A 22 10.25 18.11 9.09
N LEU A 23 9.11 17.43 9.09
CA LEU A 23 8.61 16.68 7.94
C LEU A 23 7.39 17.34 7.32
N HIS A 24 7.30 17.28 6.00
CA HIS A 24 6.21 17.79 5.18
C HIS A 24 5.32 16.62 4.71
N LEU A 25 4.04 16.61 5.07
CA LEU A 25 3.07 15.66 4.53
C LEU A 25 2.54 16.17 3.19
N ARG A 26 2.87 15.46 2.10
CA ARG A 26 2.47 15.82 0.73
C ARG A 26 0.97 15.58 0.49
N ASP A 27 0.39 16.31 -0.46
CA ASP A 27 -0.99 16.11 -0.90
C ASP A 27 -1.26 14.64 -1.28
N ALA A 28 -2.33 14.04 -0.74
CA ALA A 28 -2.67 12.64 -0.99
C ALA A 28 -3.37 12.41 -2.34
N ASN A 29 -4.11 13.41 -2.84
CA ASN A 29 -5.01 13.27 -3.99
C ASN A 29 -4.60 14.14 -5.19
N LYS A 30 -3.31 14.50 -5.29
CA LYS A 30 -2.74 15.20 -6.44
C LYS A 30 -1.85 14.25 -7.24
N ASN A 31 -1.73 14.50 -8.54
CA ASN A 31 -0.82 13.75 -9.41
C ASN A 31 0.62 14.24 -9.24
N ILE A 32 1.20 13.98 -8.08
CA ILE A 32 2.57 14.36 -7.69
C ILE A 32 3.36 13.11 -7.27
N CYS A 33 4.69 13.20 -7.33
CA CYS A 33 5.54 12.16 -6.76
C CYS A 33 5.31 12.06 -5.24
N SER A 34 5.37 10.84 -4.70
CA SER A 34 5.24 10.54 -3.26
C SER A 34 3.96 11.12 -2.63
N ALA A 35 2.84 11.14 -3.37
CA ALA A 35 1.55 11.62 -2.87
C ALA A 35 1.14 10.90 -1.58
N GLY A 36 0.71 11.68 -0.57
CA GLY A 36 0.31 11.17 0.74
C GLY A 36 1.46 10.62 1.60
N GLN A 37 2.71 10.84 1.18
CA GLN A 37 3.89 10.48 1.97
C GLN A 37 4.47 11.68 2.72
N TRP A 38 5.18 11.39 3.80
CA TRP A 38 6.00 12.36 4.52
C TRP A 38 7.37 12.50 3.85
N SER A 39 7.75 13.72 3.49
CA SER A 39 9.01 14.05 2.84
C SER A 39 9.69 15.25 3.49
N LEU A 40 10.88 15.60 2.98
CA LEU A 40 11.48 16.91 3.20
C LEU A 40 10.77 17.97 2.33
N PRO A 41 10.68 19.24 2.78
CA PRO A 41 10.26 20.36 1.95
C PRO A 41 11.34 20.73 0.93
N GLY A 42 10.93 21.32 -0.19
CA GLY A 42 11.80 21.72 -1.30
C GLY A 42 11.23 21.37 -2.67
N GLY A 43 11.90 21.85 -3.73
CA GLY A 43 11.37 21.79 -5.08
C GLY A 43 12.39 21.88 -6.20
N HIS A 44 11.92 22.36 -7.36
CA HIS A 44 12.66 22.31 -8.62
C HIS A 44 13.32 23.65 -8.92
N PRO A 45 14.53 23.65 -9.52
CA PRO A 45 15.16 24.90 -9.93
C PRO A 45 14.38 25.54 -11.08
N GLU A 46 14.26 26.87 -11.05
CA GLU A 46 13.85 27.67 -12.19
C GLU A 46 15.00 27.83 -13.22
N PRO A 47 14.71 28.19 -14.48
CA PRO A 47 15.74 28.35 -15.50
C PRO A 47 16.84 29.36 -15.11
N GLY A 48 18.05 28.85 -14.90
CA GLY A 48 19.23 29.66 -14.53
C GLY A 48 19.42 29.87 -13.03
N GLU A 49 18.55 29.30 -12.19
CA GLU A 49 18.64 29.35 -10.73
C GLU A 49 19.75 28.43 -10.20
N SER A 50 20.48 28.88 -9.18
CA SER A 50 21.42 28.01 -8.45
C SER A 50 20.67 27.08 -7.50
N LEU A 51 21.26 25.95 -7.10
CA LEU A 51 20.58 25.04 -6.15
C LEU A 51 20.41 25.68 -4.77
N ASP A 52 21.32 26.57 -4.36
CA ASP A 52 21.22 27.32 -3.10
C ASP A 52 20.07 28.33 -3.15
N ASP A 53 19.93 29.06 -4.25
CA ASP A 53 18.80 29.98 -4.45
C ASP A 53 17.47 29.21 -4.53
N THR A 54 17.47 28.06 -5.21
CA THR A 54 16.30 27.18 -5.36
C THR A 54 15.76 26.77 -4.00
N ILE A 55 16.61 26.21 -3.11
CA ILE A 55 16.11 25.72 -1.82
C ILE A 55 15.64 26.86 -0.91
N ALA A 56 16.30 28.02 -0.97
CA ALA A 56 15.90 29.19 -0.21
C ALA A 56 14.52 29.73 -0.68
N ARG A 57 14.29 29.80 -2.00
CA ARG A 57 13.00 30.18 -2.57
C ARG A 57 11.91 29.18 -2.21
N GLU A 58 12.14 27.89 -2.44
CA GLU A 58 11.14 26.84 -2.20
C GLU A 58 10.69 26.81 -0.73
N LEU A 59 11.62 26.91 0.23
CA LEU A 59 11.26 26.98 1.65
C LEU A 59 10.41 28.21 2.00
N MET A 60 10.70 29.35 1.38
CA MET A 60 9.94 30.57 1.56
C MET A 60 8.54 30.46 0.93
N GLU A 61 8.44 29.94 -0.28
CA GLU A 61 7.18 29.84 -1.03
C GLU A 61 6.25 28.77 -0.47
N GLU A 62 6.77 27.58 -0.16
CA GLU A 62 5.98 26.44 0.35
C GLU A 62 5.50 26.67 1.78
N ALA A 63 6.37 27.23 2.63
CA ALA A 63 6.23 27.18 4.08
C ALA A 63 6.52 28.51 4.81
N GLY A 64 6.90 29.58 4.11
CA GLY A 64 7.33 30.84 4.73
C GLY A 64 8.62 30.72 5.56
N LEU A 65 9.43 29.68 5.32
CA LEU A 65 10.64 29.39 6.08
C LEU A 65 11.84 30.18 5.55
N HIS A 66 12.54 30.86 6.45
CA HIS A 66 13.80 31.54 6.15
C HIS A 66 14.94 30.93 6.97
N ILE A 67 15.78 30.13 6.31
CA ILE A 67 16.90 29.41 6.93
C ILE A 67 18.21 29.93 6.33
N PRO A 68 18.91 30.87 6.98
CA PRO A 68 20.06 31.56 6.37
C PRO A 68 21.30 30.67 6.24
N ASP A 69 21.45 29.66 7.10
CA ASP A 69 22.67 28.85 7.21
C ASP A 69 22.46 27.41 6.72
N LEU A 70 21.78 27.24 5.58
CA LEU A 70 21.68 25.92 4.95
C LEU A 70 23.02 25.48 4.39
N VAL A 71 23.41 24.24 4.68
CA VAL A 71 24.63 23.63 4.13
C VAL A 71 24.28 22.36 3.36
N PRO A 72 24.91 22.09 2.20
CA PRO A 72 24.68 20.84 1.49
C PRO A 72 25.08 19.63 2.36
N LEU A 73 24.18 18.66 2.47
CA LEU A 73 24.33 17.45 3.29
C LEU A 73 24.67 16.23 2.44
N ALA A 74 23.89 15.98 1.38
CA ALA A 74 23.99 14.78 0.56
C ALA A 74 23.30 14.97 -0.79
N VAL A 75 23.53 14.04 -1.72
CA VAL A 75 22.73 13.89 -2.94
C VAL A 75 22.00 12.55 -2.89
N VAL A 76 20.68 12.55 -3.08
CA VAL A 76 19.87 11.35 -3.25
C VAL A 76 19.70 11.07 -4.74
N GLU A 77 19.98 9.84 -5.17
CA GLU A 77 19.78 9.39 -6.55
C GLU A 77 18.83 8.19 -6.54
N ASP A 78 17.65 8.32 -7.17
CA ASP A 78 16.85 7.16 -7.51
C ASP A 78 17.38 6.52 -8.77
N THR A 79 17.51 5.19 -8.79
CA THR A 79 17.92 4.44 -9.96
C THR A 79 16.91 3.36 -10.32
N ASN A 80 16.64 3.18 -11.60
CA ASN A 80 15.82 2.07 -12.09
C ASN A 80 16.54 0.71 -11.98
N ALA A 81 15.88 -0.37 -12.43
CA ALA A 81 16.44 -1.72 -12.41
C ALA A 81 17.78 -1.88 -13.13
N ASP A 82 18.03 -1.06 -14.17
CA ASP A 82 19.25 -1.02 -14.98
C ASP A 82 20.32 -0.06 -14.42
N ASP A 83 20.18 0.35 -13.15
CA ASP A 83 21.05 1.30 -12.45
C ASP A 83 21.16 2.68 -13.12
N ARG A 84 20.17 3.05 -13.96
CA ARG A 84 20.08 4.40 -14.55
C ARG A 84 19.38 5.34 -13.59
N THR A 85 20.00 6.50 -13.32
CA THR A 85 19.40 7.54 -12.49
C THR A 85 18.12 8.09 -13.10
N THR A 86 17.04 8.04 -12.34
CA THR A 86 15.69 8.52 -12.71
C THR A 86 15.34 9.83 -12.01
N SER A 87 15.89 10.06 -10.82
CA SER A 87 15.75 11.32 -10.07
C SER A 87 17.07 11.67 -9.39
N ARG A 88 17.29 12.96 -9.12
CA ARG A 88 18.45 13.44 -8.38
C ARG A 88 18.04 14.63 -7.51
N VAL A 89 18.28 14.53 -6.21
CA VAL A 89 17.91 15.57 -5.23
C VAL A 89 19.16 15.97 -4.43
N GLN A 90 19.55 17.23 -4.45
CA GLN A 90 20.54 17.77 -3.52
C GLN A 90 19.86 18.17 -2.22
N VAL A 91 20.27 17.55 -1.12
CA VAL A 91 19.69 17.78 0.19
C VAL A 91 20.58 18.72 0.97
N TYR A 92 19.98 19.77 1.50
CA TYR A 92 20.59 20.70 2.45
C TYR A 92 20.18 20.35 3.87
N THR A 93 20.93 20.82 4.86
CA THR A 93 20.55 20.70 6.26
C THR A 93 20.73 22.03 6.98
N GLY A 94 19.88 22.25 7.98
CA GLY A 94 19.89 23.44 8.81
C GLY A 94 19.13 23.19 10.12
N THR A 95 19.23 24.15 11.04
CA THR A 95 18.50 24.12 12.30
C THR A 95 17.31 25.07 12.25
N TRP A 96 16.17 24.66 12.80
CA TRP A 96 15.00 25.52 12.96
C TRP A 96 14.17 25.07 14.17
N ASP A 97 13.73 26.01 14.99
CA ASP A 97 13.08 25.76 16.29
C ASP A 97 11.71 26.47 16.45
N GLY A 98 11.11 26.91 15.35
CA GLY A 98 9.81 27.57 15.39
C GLY A 98 8.64 26.58 15.62
N ASP A 99 7.41 27.09 15.55
CA ASP A 99 6.21 26.26 15.62
C ASP A 99 5.70 25.96 14.20
N PRO A 100 5.76 24.70 13.72
CA PRO A 100 5.34 24.37 12.37
C PRO A 100 3.83 24.56 12.16
N ALA A 101 3.01 24.57 13.22
CA ALA A 101 1.58 24.80 13.11
C ALA A 101 1.23 26.26 12.78
N LEU A 102 2.19 27.19 12.92
CA LEU A 102 2.02 28.61 12.61
C LEU A 102 2.51 28.99 11.21
N LEU A 103 3.15 28.06 10.49
CA LEU A 103 3.66 28.32 9.16
C LEU A 103 2.53 28.38 8.13
N PRO A 104 2.55 29.37 7.21
CA PRO A 104 1.66 29.33 6.06
C PRO A 104 2.09 28.19 5.15
N LEU A 105 1.14 27.34 4.75
CA LEU A 105 1.38 26.26 3.78
C LEU A 105 0.66 26.56 2.48
N THR A 106 1.41 26.61 1.38
CA THR A 106 0.87 26.80 0.03
C THR A 106 0.80 25.49 -0.75
N GLU A 107 1.64 24.52 -0.40
CA GLU A 107 1.65 23.14 -0.91
C GLU A 107 1.58 22.13 0.24
N GLY A 108 0.99 20.96 -0.01
CA GLY A 108 0.85 19.86 0.94
C GLY A 108 -0.19 20.08 2.03
N ILE A 109 -0.14 19.21 3.04
CA ILE A 109 -1.19 19.07 4.06
C ILE A 109 -0.75 19.66 5.40
N MET A 110 0.49 19.36 5.84
CA MET A 110 1.03 19.86 7.10
C MET A 110 2.54 19.73 7.20
N LEU A 111 3.13 20.58 8.04
CA LEU A 111 4.49 20.43 8.56
C LEU A 111 4.42 19.97 10.02
N ARG A 112 5.33 19.07 10.42
CA ARG A 112 5.39 18.58 11.79
C ARG A 112 6.79 18.14 12.19
N PHE A 113 7.22 18.58 13.37
CA PHE A 113 8.37 17.97 14.04
C PHE A 113 8.05 16.54 14.45
N THR A 114 8.89 15.62 14.02
CA THR A 114 8.71 14.18 14.20
C THR A 114 9.96 13.59 14.85
N ASP A 115 9.77 12.80 15.89
CA ASP A 115 10.86 12.06 16.54
C ASP A 115 11.35 10.94 15.63
N ALA A 116 12.65 10.65 15.69
CA ALA A 116 13.26 9.55 14.94
C ALA A 116 12.55 8.20 15.14
N GLU A 117 12.08 7.94 16.36
CA GLU A 117 11.39 6.70 16.74
C GLU A 117 10.01 6.56 16.09
N GLN A 118 9.39 7.67 15.67
CA GLN A 118 8.08 7.68 15.03
C GLN A 118 8.15 7.38 13.53
N ILE A 119 9.30 7.64 12.89
CA ILE A 119 9.51 7.50 11.44
C ILE A 119 9.10 6.12 10.90
N PRO A 120 9.40 4.98 11.55
CA PRO A 120 8.98 3.66 11.06
C PRO A 120 7.47 3.44 11.01
N TYR A 121 6.67 4.28 11.67
CA TYR A 121 5.22 4.19 11.73
C TYR A 121 4.51 5.16 10.75
N LEU A 122 5.27 5.91 9.96
CA LEU A 122 4.75 6.87 8.98
C LEU A 122 4.90 6.34 7.55
N THR A 123 4.02 6.78 6.66
CA THR A 123 4.17 6.55 5.22
C THR A 123 5.26 7.49 4.69
N MET A 124 6.52 7.09 4.82
CA MET A 124 7.67 7.92 4.48
C MET A 124 8.07 7.82 3.01
N ASP A 125 8.51 8.93 2.45
CA ASP A 125 9.31 8.93 1.23
C ASP A 125 10.65 8.18 1.48
N PRO A 126 11.04 7.23 0.61
CA PRO A 126 12.28 6.46 0.80
C PRO A 126 13.55 7.32 0.84
N GLY A 127 13.62 8.38 0.03
CA GLY A 127 14.76 9.29 -0.03
C GLY A 127 14.93 10.05 1.27
N THR A 128 13.82 10.59 1.78
CA THR A 128 13.74 11.24 3.08
C THR A 128 14.21 10.30 4.21
N THR A 129 13.77 9.04 4.20
CA THR A 129 14.21 8.04 5.20
C THR A 129 15.71 7.78 5.13
N ALA A 130 16.28 7.69 3.93
CA ALA A 130 17.71 7.47 3.74
C ALA A 130 18.55 8.65 4.21
N VAL A 131 18.09 9.88 3.96
CA VAL A 131 18.72 11.12 4.44
C VAL A 131 18.73 11.17 5.97
N ILE A 132 17.60 10.92 6.62
CA ILE A 132 17.52 10.96 8.09
C ILE A 132 18.47 9.91 8.69
N ARG A 133 18.46 8.69 8.16
CA ARG A 133 19.40 7.65 8.60
C ARG A 133 20.86 8.03 8.37
N HIS A 134 21.16 8.74 7.28
CA HIS A 134 22.50 9.25 7.01
C HIS A 134 22.90 10.31 8.04
N HIS A 135 22.03 11.29 8.30
CA HIS A 135 22.24 12.32 9.32
C HIS A 135 22.47 11.72 10.72
N GLN A 136 21.66 10.74 11.13
CA GLN A 136 21.80 10.08 12.43
C GLN A 136 23.11 9.32 12.63
N LYS A 137 23.75 8.86 11.55
CA LYS A 137 25.06 8.21 11.63
C LYS A 137 26.20 9.19 11.92
N GLY A 138 25.98 10.49 11.72
CA GLY A 138 27.00 11.52 11.85
C GLY A 138 28.10 11.44 10.77
N PRO A 139 29.06 12.37 10.80
CA PRO A 139 30.20 12.36 9.88
C PRO A 139 31.04 11.09 10.04
N ARG A 140 31.52 10.51 8.92
CA ARG A 140 32.45 9.37 8.97
C ARG A 140 33.80 9.83 9.55
N PRO A 141 34.45 9.02 10.41
CA PRO A 141 35.72 9.38 11.03
C PRO A 141 36.93 9.50 10.08
N ASP A 142 36.83 9.06 8.80
CA ASP A 142 37.98 9.00 7.90
C ASP A 142 37.82 9.90 6.64
N GLY A 143 38.53 11.03 6.65
CA GLY A 143 39.49 11.49 5.62
C GLY A 143 39.18 11.44 4.11
N GLY A 144 37.93 11.31 3.67
CA GLY A 144 37.56 11.43 2.25
C GLY A 144 37.62 12.88 1.77
N ALA A 145 38.10 13.11 0.53
CA ALA A 145 38.32 14.43 -0.06
C ALA A 145 37.17 15.42 0.22
N ALA A 146 37.53 16.59 0.76
CA ALA A 146 36.63 17.55 1.39
C ALA A 146 35.60 18.24 0.46
N ASP A 147 35.57 17.90 -0.84
CA ASP A 147 34.87 18.69 -1.86
C ASP A 147 33.66 17.98 -2.51
N ALA A 148 33.36 16.71 -2.20
CA ALA A 148 32.27 15.97 -2.83
C ALA A 148 31.23 15.46 -1.83
N LEU A 149 29.95 15.81 -2.05
CA LEU A 149 28.83 15.37 -1.20
C LEU A 149 28.62 13.85 -1.28
N PRO A 150 28.23 13.20 -0.16
CA PRO A 150 27.87 11.79 -0.16
C PRO A 150 26.64 11.55 -1.06
N VAL A 151 26.71 10.52 -1.90
CA VAL A 151 25.60 10.10 -2.77
C VAL A 151 24.86 8.91 -2.14
N LEU A 152 23.59 9.11 -1.79
CA LEU A 152 22.68 8.10 -1.26
C LEU A 152 21.87 7.52 -2.42
N ARG A 153 22.30 6.36 -2.93
CA ARG A 153 21.59 5.68 -4.02
C ARG A 153 20.43 4.88 -3.48
N LEU A 154 19.24 5.24 -3.91
CA LEU A 154 18.05 4.44 -3.75
C LEU A 154 17.88 3.64 -5.02
N ARG A 155 18.04 2.33 -4.90
CA ARG A 155 17.56 1.47 -5.95
C ARG A 155 16.05 1.43 -5.79
N ASP A 156 15.33 1.91 -6.80
CA ASP A 156 13.94 1.51 -7.00
C ASP A 156 13.99 0.01 -7.33
N ALA A 157 14.16 -0.79 -6.29
CA ALA A 157 13.81 -2.18 -6.32
C ALA A 157 12.28 -2.20 -6.30
N GLY A 158 11.65 -1.64 -7.34
CA GLY A 158 10.22 -1.75 -7.58
C GLY A 158 9.88 -3.18 -7.24
N THR A 159 9.07 -3.36 -6.20
CA THR A 159 9.05 -4.61 -5.48
C THR A 159 8.71 -5.68 -6.50
N LYS A 160 9.64 -6.60 -6.82
CA LYS A 160 9.32 -7.76 -7.67
C LYS A 160 8.11 -8.51 -7.12
N THR A 161 7.88 -8.37 -5.81
CA THR A 161 6.69 -8.79 -5.10
C THR A 161 5.56 -7.79 -5.28
N VAL A 162 4.44 -8.24 -5.86
CA VAL A 162 3.21 -7.46 -5.96
C VAL A 162 2.29 -7.80 -4.77
N PRO A 163 1.75 -6.81 -4.05
CA PRO A 163 0.76 -7.05 -3.01
C PRO A 163 -0.51 -7.68 -3.60
N ASN A 164 -0.92 -8.81 -3.02
CA ASN A 164 -2.17 -9.49 -3.39
C ASN A 164 -3.28 -9.11 -2.42
N VAL A 165 -4.50 -8.90 -2.93
CA VAL A 165 -5.69 -8.81 -2.08
C VAL A 165 -6.05 -10.21 -1.61
N ILE A 166 -6.22 -10.40 -0.30
CA ILE A 166 -6.67 -11.67 0.28
C ILE A 166 -8.19 -11.64 0.43
N GLY A 167 -8.88 -12.53 -0.29
CA GLY A 167 -10.28 -12.81 -0.05
C GLY A 167 -10.45 -14.19 0.59
N VAL A 168 -11.48 -14.34 1.41
CA VAL A 168 -11.81 -15.59 2.10
C VAL A 168 -13.19 -16.05 1.68
N HIS A 169 -13.34 -17.36 1.51
CA HIS A 169 -14.58 -17.99 1.04
C HIS A 169 -14.91 -19.16 1.93
N LEU A 170 -16.16 -19.27 2.34
CA LEU A 170 -16.66 -20.36 3.16
C LEU A 170 -17.26 -21.45 2.28
N TYR A 171 -16.66 -22.63 2.35
CA TYR A 171 -17.18 -23.86 1.78
C TYR A 171 -17.93 -24.65 2.87
N LEU A 172 -19.26 -24.64 2.80
CA LEU A 172 -20.09 -25.53 3.61
C LEU A 172 -20.62 -26.65 2.75
N GLU A 173 -20.58 -27.87 3.27
CA GLU A 173 -21.10 -29.06 2.59
C GLU A 173 -21.89 -29.92 3.57
N ARG A 174 -23.10 -30.32 3.17
CA ARG A 174 -23.90 -31.33 3.85
C ARG A 174 -24.59 -32.19 2.81
N ASP A 175 -24.58 -33.51 3.00
CA ASP A 175 -25.25 -34.48 2.12
C ASP A 175 -24.91 -34.34 0.62
N GLY A 176 -23.68 -33.92 0.30
CA GLY A 176 -23.20 -33.71 -1.09
C GLY A 176 -23.68 -32.40 -1.74
N GLU A 177 -24.38 -31.56 -0.98
CA GLU A 177 -24.77 -30.21 -1.38
C GLU A 177 -23.87 -29.17 -0.73
N ILE A 178 -23.60 -28.10 -1.47
CA ILE A 178 -22.81 -26.95 -1.01
C ILE A 178 -23.69 -25.71 -0.89
N LEU A 179 -23.39 -24.88 0.11
CA LEU A 179 -24.09 -23.60 0.26
C LEU A 179 -23.53 -22.57 -0.72
N LEU A 180 -24.39 -21.98 -1.54
CA LEU A 180 -24.07 -20.85 -2.39
C LEU A 180 -25.12 -19.74 -2.24
N GLY A 181 -24.65 -18.51 -2.29
CA GLY A 181 -25.49 -17.31 -2.30
C GLY A 181 -25.73 -16.81 -3.71
N LEU A 182 -26.83 -16.10 -3.95
CA LEU A 182 -27.06 -15.33 -5.18
C LEU A 182 -26.75 -13.86 -4.92
N ARG A 183 -25.77 -13.29 -5.64
CA ARG A 183 -25.35 -11.90 -5.45
C ARG A 183 -26.45 -10.91 -5.85
N HIS A 184 -26.57 -9.81 -5.10
CA HIS A 184 -27.54 -8.75 -5.37
C HIS A 184 -27.34 -8.14 -6.77
N PRO A 185 -28.42 -7.77 -7.51
CA PRO A 185 -28.31 -7.15 -8.84
C PRO A 185 -27.42 -5.91 -8.88
N ASP A 186 -27.34 -5.15 -7.78
CA ASP A 186 -26.54 -3.93 -7.68
C ASP A 186 -25.08 -4.19 -7.26
N SER A 187 -24.66 -5.46 -7.19
CA SER A 187 -23.28 -5.81 -6.86
C SER A 187 -22.30 -5.25 -7.89
N ALA A 188 -21.28 -4.53 -7.43
CA ALA A 188 -20.23 -3.97 -8.28
C ALA A 188 -19.42 -5.03 -9.05
N TYR A 189 -19.42 -6.28 -8.57
CA TYR A 189 -18.77 -7.43 -9.20
C TYR A 189 -19.75 -8.60 -9.28
N ALA A 190 -19.81 -9.25 -10.45
CA ALA A 190 -20.62 -10.44 -10.73
C ALA A 190 -22.07 -10.38 -10.21
N PRO A 191 -22.86 -9.36 -10.61
CA PRO A 191 -24.26 -9.26 -10.20
C PRO A 191 -25.07 -10.44 -10.74
N LEU A 192 -26.01 -10.96 -9.94
CA LEU A 192 -26.84 -12.11 -10.27
C LEU A 192 -26.08 -13.42 -10.52
N GLU A 193 -24.82 -13.52 -10.08
CA GLU A 193 -24.06 -14.77 -10.10
C GLU A 193 -24.03 -15.44 -8.71
N HIS A 194 -23.96 -16.77 -8.71
CA HIS A 194 -23.83 -17.55 -7.49
C HIS A 194 -22.38 -17.53 -6.98
N HIS A 195 -22.21 -17.40 -5.66
CA HIS A 195 -20.89 -17.34 -5.02
C HIS A 195 -20.90 -18.02 -3.64
N PHE A 196 -19.71 -18.27 -3.09
CA PHE A 196 -19.58 -18.59 -1.67
C PHE A 196 -19.96 -17.40 -0.80
N LEU A 197 -20.34 -17.69 0.45
CA LEU A 197 -20.21 -16.69 1.52
C LEU A 197 -18.75 -16.27 1.61
N ALA A 198 -18.47 -14.97 1.46
CA ALA A 198 -17.12 -14.51 1.21
C ALA A 198 -16.90 -13.06 1.62
N GLY A 199 -15.67 -12.74 2.00
CA GLY A 199 -15.27 -11.36 2.30
C GLY A 199 -13.81 -11.08 2.03
N HIS A 200 -13.41 -9.83 2.25
CA HIS A 200 -12.03 -9.37 2.11
C HIS A 200 -11.39 -9.24 3.47
N CYS A 201 -10.17 -9.77 3.62
CA CYS A 201 -9.43 -9.59 4.85
C CYS A 201 -9.14 -8.10 5.08
N GLU A 202 -9.53 -7.60 6.24
CA GLU A 202 -9.06 -6.32 6.75
C GLU A 202 -7.71 -6.49 7.48
N ARG A 203 -7.48 -5.74 8.57
CA ARG A 203 -6.29 -5.89 9.43
C ARG A 203 -6.47 -7.05 10.42
N GLU A 204 -6.74 -8.24 9.87
CA GLU A 204 -7.04 -9.46 10.61
C GLU A 204 -6.44 -10.71 9.92
N SER A 205 -6.55 -11.88 10.56
CA SER A 205 -6.16 -13.15 9.92
C SER A 205 -7.27 -13.66 8.99
N ALA A 206 -6.92 -14.49 8.00
CA ALA A 206 -7.91 -15.07 7.09
C ALA A 206 -9.00 -15.88 7.81
N ILE A 207 -8.66 -16.59 8.89
CA ILE A 207 -9.64 -17.33 9.70
C ILE A 207 -10.53 -16.38 10.49
N ALA A 208 -9.97 -15.30 11.06
CA ALA A 208 -10.77 -14.29 11.77
C ALA A 208 -11.77 -13.60 10.81
N CYS A 209 -11.31 -13.22 9.62
CA CYS A 209 -12.16 -12.68 8.56
C CYS A 209 -13.28 -13.65 8.20
N LEU A 210 -12.97 -14.92 7.94
CA LEU A 210 -13.97 -15.93 7.59
C LEU A 210 -15.05 -16.07 8.66
N ILE A 211 -14.68 -16.09 9.95
CA ILE A 211 -15.62 -16.22 11.07
C ILE A 211 -16.50 -14.97 11.20
N ARG A 212 -15.91 -13.77 11.02
CA ARG A 212 -16.65 -12.50 11.03
C ARG A 212 -17.67 -12.48 9.90
N GLU A 213 -17.23 -12.72 8.67
CA GLU A 213 -18.11 -12.71 7.47
C GLU A 213 -19.21 -13.77 7.59
N ALA A 214 -18.90 -14.98 8.08
CA ALA A 214 -19.90 -16.02 8.30
C ALA A 214 -21.03 -15.60 9.26
N TRP A 215 -20.67 -14.84 10.29
CA TRP A 215 -21.63 -14.30 11.25
C TRP A 215 -22.39 -13.09 10.68
N GLU A 216 -21.70 -12.15 10.04
CA GLU A 216 -22.28 -10.90 9.50
C GLU A 216 -23.23 -11.18 8.32
N GLU A 217 -22.83 -12.01 7.36
CA GLU A 217 -23.61 -12.26 6.15
C GLU A 217 -24.73 -13.30 6.35
N ALA A 218 -24.49 -14.29 7.22
CA ALA A 218 -25.37 -15.46 7.34
C ALA A 218 -25.77 -15.90 8.75
N GLY A 219 -25.29 -15.24 9.80
CA GLY A 219 -25.62 -15.57 11.18
C GLY A 219 -24.99 -16.89 11.66
N LEU A 220 -23.98 -17.40 10.94
CA LEU A 220 -23.35 -18.67 11.23
C LEU A 220 -22.23 -18.48 12.26
N VAL A 221 -22.21 -19.35 13.27
CA VAL A 221 -21.14 -19.36 14.28
C VAL A 221 -20.20 -20.51 13.99
N ILE A 222 -18.95 -20.17 13.70
CA ILE A 222 -17.89 -21.13 13.34
C ILE A 222 -16.72 -20.93 14.31
N LYS A 223 -16.14 -22.04 14.78
CA LYS A 223 -14.93 -21.99 15.60
C LYS A 223 -13.68 -22.08 14.73
N ALA A 224 -12.64 -21.35 15.10
CA ALA A 224 -11.36 -21.37 14.38
C ALA A 224 -10.70 -22.77 14.33
N GLU A 225 -10.95 -23.62 15.31
CA GLU A 225 -10.43 -25.00 15.30
C GLU A 225 -11.14 -25.89 14.27
N ASP A 226 -12.34 -25.51 13.82
CA ASP A 226 -13.20 -26.29 12.92
C ASP A 226 -13.06 -25.92 11.44
N VAL A 227 -12.09 -25.06 11.09
CA VAL A 227 -11.87 -24.62 9.72
C VAL A 227 -10.59 -25.20 9.12
N ASP A 228 -10.68 -25.68 7.89
CA ASP A 228 -9.55 -26.19 7.11
C ASP A 228 -9.42 -25.41 5.80
N LEU A 229 -8.20 -24.99 5.44
CA LEU A 229 -7.94 -24.48 4.09
C LEU A 229 -8.04 -25.64 3.10
N VAL A 230 -9.00 -25.58 2.18
CA VAL A 230 -9.24 -26.67 1.20
C VAL A 230 -8.86 -26.29 -0.22
N HIS A 231 -8.78 -24.99 -0.53
CA HIS A 231 -8.37 -24.53 -1.86
C HIS A 231 -7.83 -23.11 -1.84
N ALA A 232 -7.01 -22.77 -2.84
CA ALA A 232 -6.62 -21.40 -3.15
C ALA A 232 -6.80 -21.10 -4.64
N VAL A 233 -7.40 -19.96 -4.98
CA VAL A 233 -7.44 -19.44 -6.35
C VAL A 233 -6.61 -18.18 -6.43
N HIS A 234 -5.57 -18.20 -7.24
CA HIS A 234 -4.72 -17.05 -7.50
C HIS A 234 -5.11 -16.46 -8.85
N LEU A 235 -5.62 -15.23 -8.84
CA LEU A 235 -6.22 -14.65 -10.04
C LEU A 235 -5.87 -13.20 -10.29
N VAL A 236 -5.95 -12.84 -11.57
CA VAL A 236 -5.97 -11.47 -12.07
C VAL A 236 -7.29 -11.28 -12.83
N ASP A 237 -8.19 -10.45 -12.28
CA ASP A 237 -9.55 -10.27 -12.84
C ASP A 237 -9.52 -9.66 -14.26
N SER A 238 -8.58 -8.74 -14.51
CA SER A 238 -8.38 -8.10 -15.81
C SER A 238 -6.92 -7.70 -16.00
N PRO A 239 -6.42 -7.58 -17.25
CA PRO A 239 -5.02 -7.22 -17.50
C PRO A 239 -4.59 -5.94 -16.77
N GLY A 240 -3.57 -6.06 -15.91
CA GLY A 240 -3.06 -4.96 -15.10
C GLY A 240 -3.81 -4.69 -13.79
N ALA A 241 -4.88 -5.43 -13.48
CA ALA A 241 -5.52 -5.37 -12.17
C ALA A 241 -4.60 -5.90 -11.06
N GLN A 242 -4.83 -5.43 -9.84
CA GLN A 242 -4.15 -5.97 -8.67
C GLN A 242 -4.48 -7.46 -8.52
N PRO A 243 -3.47 -8.35 -8.39
CA PRO A 243 -3.72 -9.78 -8.24
C PRO A 243 -4.39 -10.08 -6.89
N ARG A 244 -5.13 -11.18 -6.85
CA ARG A 244 -5.87 -11.63 -5.67
C ARG A 244 -5.53 -13.07 -5.35
N LEU A 245 -5.48 -13.38 -4.06
CA LEU A 245 -5.43 -14.75 -3.55
C LEU A 245 -6.72 -15.03 -2.79
N GLN A 246 -7.59 -15.86 -3.37
CA GLN A 246 -8.85 -16.28 -2.79
C GLN A 246 -8.63 -17.58 -2.01
N LEU A 247 -8.72 -17.53 -0.69
CA LEU A 247 -8.56 -18.68 0.19
C LEU A 247 -9.93 -19.27 0.50
N VAL A 248 -10.11 -20.56 0.21
CA VAL A 248 -11.38 -21.25 0.43
C VAL A 248 -11.23 -22.19 1.62
N PHE A 249 -12.01 -21.95 2.65
CA PHE A 249 -12.00 -22.69 3.90
C PHE A 249 -13.25 -23.56 4.02
N ARG A 250 -13.08 -24.82 4.36
CA ARG A 250 -14.18 -25.70 4.75
C ARG A 250 -14.39 -25.61 6.25
N ALA A 251 -15.62 -25.35 6.69
CA ALA A 251 -15.99 -25.55 8.08
C ALA A 251 -16.50 -26.98 8.28
N ARG A 252 -15.89 -27.73 9.20
CA ARG A 252 -16.32 -29.10 9.55
C ARG A 252 -17.58 -29.10 10.40
N THR A 253 -17.74 -28.08 11.25
CA THR A 253 -18.94 -27.87 12.05
C THR A 253 -19.27 -26.37 12.14
N TRP A 254 -20.55 -26.06 12.31
CA TRP A 254 -21.05 -24.70 12.53
C TRP A 254 -22.35 -24.75 13.33
N GLN A 255 -22.80 -23.60 13.81
CA GLN A 255 -24.10 -23.43 14.46
C GLN A 255 -24.91 -22.35 13.73
N GLY A 256 -26.23 -22.53 13.72
CA GLY A 256 -27.16 -21.68 12.98
C GLY A 256 -27.54 -22.25 11.63
N GLU A 257 -28.66 -21.77 11.08
CA GLU A 257 -29.03 -21.98 9.69
C GLU A 257 -28.72 -20.71 8.90
N PRO A 258 -28.25 -20.80 7.64
CA PRO A 258 -27.93 -19.63 6.84
C PRO A 258 -29.14 -18.71 6.65
N GLN A 259 -28.97 -17.43 6.96
CA GLN A 259 -29.97 -16.38 6.76
C GLN A 259 -29.40 -15.27 5.89
N VAL A 260 -30.24 -14.51 5.19
CA VAL A 260 -29.76 -13.32 4.47
C VAL A 260 -29.77 -12.16 5.45
N LEU A 261 -28.60 -11.83 6.01
CA LEU A 261 -28.47 -10.71 6.97
C LEU A 261 -28.05 -9.39 6.30
N GLU A 262 -27.46 -9.46 5.10
CA GLU A 262 -27.08 -8.31 4.28
C GLU A 262 -27.84 -8.35 2.93
N PRO A 263 -29.14 -8.01 2.92
CA PRO A 263 -30.00 -8.14 1.74
C PRO A 263 -29.61 -7.20 0.59
N ASP A 264 -28.81 -6.19 0.85
CA ASP A 264 -28.22 -5.28 -0.15
C ASP A 264 -27.02 -5.91 -0.89
N LYS A 265 -26.42 -6.98 -0.35
CA LYS A 265 -25.29 -7.70 -0.97
C LYS A 265 -25.67 -9.07 -1.51
N CYS A 266 -26.58 -9.79 -0.85
CA CYS A 266 -26.97 -11.15 -1.21
C CYS A 266 -28.50 -11.30 -1.22
N VAL A 267 -29.05 -11.96 -2.24
CA VAL A 267 -30.50 -12.15 -2.44
C VAL A 267 -31.00 -13.39 -1.70
N SER A 268 -30.21 -14.46 -1.71
CA SER A 268 -30.62 -15.75 -1.14
C SER A 268 -29.41 -16.63 -0.86
N TRP A 269 -29.57 -17.54 0.11
CA TRP A 269 -28.67 -18.69 0.34
C TRP A 269 -29.40 -19.99 0.00
N SER A 270 -28.79 -20.85 -0.81
CA SER A 270 -29.36 -22.12 -1.25
C SER A 270 -28.32 -23.23 -1.26
N TRP A 271 -28.76 -24.45 -0.97
CA TRP A 271 -27.95 -25.66 -1.08
C TRP A 271 -28.03 -26.20 -2.51
N TRP A 272 -26.87 -26.49 -3.10
CA TRP A 272 -26.74 -26.95 -4.48
C TRP A 272 -25.89 -28.21 -4.56
N PRO A 273 -26.25 -29.22 -5.36
CA PRO A 273 -25.40 -30.39 -5.56
C PRO A 273 -24.00 -29.98 -6.04
N ALA A 274 -22.94 -30.43 -5.38
CA ALA A 274 -21.57 -30.05 -5.74
C ALA A 274 -21.18 -30.47 -7.18
N GLY A 275 -21.87 -31.48 -7.72
CA GLY A 275 -21.73 -31.95 -9.10
C GLY A 275 -22.48 -31.13 -10.16
N THR A 276 -23.46 -30.33 -9.76
CA THR A 276 -24.36 -29.60 -10.65
C THR A 276 -24.61 -28.21 -10.09
N LEU A 277 -23.62 -27.34 -10.29
CA LEU A 277 -23.67 -25.97 -9.79
C LEU A 277 -24.73 -25.14 -10.52
N PRO A 278 -25.33 -24.16 -9.85
CA PRO A 278 -26.23 -23.22 -10.50
C PRO A 278 -25.51 -22.41 -11.59
N GLU A 279 -26.28 -21.84 -12.51
CA GLU A 279 -25.77 -20.90 -13.50
C GLU A 279 -26.54 -19.57 -13.42
N PRO A 280 -25.86 -18.41 -13.54
CA PRO A 280 -24.40 -18.28 -13.59
C PRO A 280 -23.76 -18.45 -12.19
N THR A 281 -22.54 -18.96 -12.14
CA THR A 281 -21.68 -18.99 -10.92
C THR A 281 -20.36 -18.30 -11.21
N VAL A 282 -19.90 -17.50 -10.25
CA VAL A 282 -18.64 -16.76 -10.34
C VAL A 282 -17.47 -17.68 -10.70
N ALA A 283 -16.67 -17.28 -11.69
CA ALA A 283 -15.63 -18.12 -12.27
C ALA A 283 -14.64 -18.72 -11.25
N TYR A 284 -14.15 -17.93 -10.29
CA TYR A 284 -13.26 -18.45 -9.25
C TYR A 284 -13.98 -19.38 -8.25
N THR A 285 -15.28 -19.17 -8.01
CA THR A 285 -16.08 -20.04 -7.14
C THR A 285 -16.21 -21.42 -7.78
N ARG A 286 -16.58 -21.46 -9.07
CA ARG A 286 -16.62 -22.69 -9.86
C ARG A 286 -15.27 -23.41 -9.88
N ALA A 287 -14.20 -22.67 -10.18
CA ALA A 287 -12.84 -23.21 -10.22
C ALA A 287 -12.41 -23.83 -8.87
N ALA A 288 -12.77 -23.17 -7.76
CA ALA A 288 -12.49 -23.69 -6.43
C ALA A 288 -13.28 -24.97 -6.12
N ILE A 289 -14.59 -25.00 -6.40
CA ILE A 289 -15.41 -26.19 -6.17
C ILE A 289 -14.90 -27.37 -7.00
N ASP A 290 -14.58 -27.13 -8.28
CA ASP A 290 -14.00 -28.14 -9.15
C ASP A 290 -12.63 -28.60 -8.64
N GLY A 291 -11.79 -27.69 -8.13
CA GLY A 291 -10.51 -28.02 -7.49
C GLY A 291 -10.70 -28.96 -6.29
N ILE A 292 -11.54 -28.55 -5.34
CA ILE A 292 -11.86 -29.29 -4.11
C ILE A 292 -12.36 -30.70 -4.43
N ARG A 293 -13.31 -30.83 -5.37
CA ARG A 293 -13.90 -32.12 -5.76
C ARG A 293 -12.88 -33.09 -6.38
N HIS A 294 -11.81 -32.56 -6.98
CA HIS A 294 -10.76 -33.37 -7.61
C HIS A 294 -9.48 -33.43 -6.76
N GLY A 295 -9.51 -32.96 -5.51
CA GLY A 295 -8.34 -32.96 -4.62
C GLY A 295 -7.18 -32.08 -5.12
N ARG A 296 -7.46 -31.09 -5.98
CA ARG A 296 -6.47 -30.09 -6.39
C ARG A 296 -6.54 -28.93 -5.40
N PRO A 297 -5.45 -28.54 -4.72
CA PRO A 297 -5.49 -27.49 -3.70
C PRO A 297 -5.34 -26.06 -4.26
N TYR A 298 -5.03 -25.91 -5.55
CA TYR A 298 -4.65 -24.62 -6.12
C TYR A 298 -5.14 -24.47 -7.57
N THR A 299 -5.50 -23.26 -7.97
CA THR A 299 -5.90 -22.92 -9.34
C THR A 299 -5.49 -21.49 -9.71
N GLU A 300 -5.06 -21.30 -10.95
CA GLU A 300 -4.67 -20.00 -11.51
C GLU A 300 -5.70 -19.54 -12.55
N LEU A 301 -6.10 -18.27 -12.50
CA LEU A 301 -7.02 -17.67 -13.46
C LEU A 301 -6.52 -16.30 -13.92
N GLY A 302 -6.62 -16.01 -15.22
CA GLY A 302 -6.29 -14.68 -15.76
C GLY A 302 -4.80 -14.34 -15.83
N TRP A 303 -3.92 -15.27 -15.47
CA TRP A 303 -2.48 -15.18 -15.71
C TRP A 303 -2.20 -15.53 -17.16
N ALA A 304 -1.63 -14.60 -17.92
CA ALA A 304 -1.24 -14.74 -19.33
C ALA A 304 0.29 -14.73 -19.49
#